data_AF-A0A355XRR9-F1
#
_entry.id   AF-A0A355XRR9-F1
#
_cell.length_a   1.000
_cell.length_b   1.000
_cell.length_c   1.000
_cell.angle_alpha   90.00
_cell.angle_beta   90.00
_cell.angle_gamma   90.00
#
_symmetry.space_group_name_H-M   'P 1'
#
loop_
_entity.id
_entity.type
_entity.pdbx_description
1 polymer ?
#
loop_
_entity_poly.entity_id
_entity_poly.type
_entity_poly.pdbx_seq_one_letter_code
_entity_poly.pdbx_strand_id
1 'polypeptide(L)'
;MKLIETLKNELREIADLKGAVNVLYWDMETYMPKGGTAARAKQVAMLEAMVHERFIGEDVSNPLGELVNLDSGEIINGLDDETSRLVNEIWLDYHRAVALPKEFVEELSHASSMAHPNWVEARENNDFNLFAPHLEKLIALKHREIGYLGTQDTPYDTLLDEFEPGFTTANINVLFGELKTALVPMIKAIQESRVETKQEILHQHYDADKQWEFSEMILKDMGYNFHCGRQDQAVHPFTIDFHPTDVRVTTRINEHNLLDCLTGSIHEGGHALYEQGLDQKWYGTPFCQAISYGIHESQSRLWENLVGLSKPFWEYYFPKLQTVFPENLSAVALEDFYRAVNTIKPGFIRVDADEMTYNLHIMLRFEIEQLIINEGVDVASLPELWNDKMEEYLGIRPETDT
;
A
#
# COMPACT_ATOMS: atom_id res chain seq x y z
N MET A 1 32.02 7.63 14.15
CA MET A 1 32.43 7.85 12.74
C MET A 1 32.87 6.56 12.02
N LYS A 2 33.96 5.86 12.40
CA LYS A 2 34.35 4.64 11.67
C LYS A 2 33.31 3.51 11.74
N LEU A 3 32.71 3.27 12.93
CA LEU A 3 31.70 2.23 13.13
C LEU A 3 30.42 2.48 12.33
N ILE A 4 29.87 3.70 12.40
CA ILE A 4 28.65 4.05 11.66
C ILE A 4 28.84 3.94 10.14
N GLU A 5 30.03 4.30 9.61
CA GLU A 5 30.30 4.11 8.18
C GLU A 5 30.45 2.63 7.80
N THR A 6 31.03 1.79 8.67
CA THR A 6 31.01 0.34 8.46
C THR A 6 29.59 -0.20 8.40
N LEU A 7 28.74 0.17 9.37
CA LEU A 7 27.34 -0.26 9.42
C LEU A 7 26.57 0.22 8.19
N LYS A 8 26.73 1.49 7.78
CA LYS A 8 26.10 2.02 6.57
C LYS A 8 26.53 1.31 5.30
N ASN A 9 27.78 0.88 5.19
CA ASN A 9 28.24 0.11 4.03
C ASN A 9 27.59 -1.28 3.98
N GLU A 10 27.47 -1.95 5.12
CA GLU A 10 26.79 -3.24 5.19
C GLU A 10 25.30 -3.12 4.83
N LEU A 11 24.62 -2.10 5.37
CA LEU A 11 23.23 -1.81 5.04
C LEU A 11 23.01 -1.47 3.56
N ARG A 12 23.97 -0.81 2.90
CA ARG A 12 23.92 -0.58 1.44
C ARG A 12 23.96 -1.87 0.65
N GLU A 13 24.85 -2.81 1.00
CA GLU A 13 24.90 -4.10 0.31
C GLU A 13 23.61 -4.92 0.51
N ILE A 14 23.00 -4.82 1.69
CA ILE A 14 21.69 -5.41 1.97
C ILE A 14 20.60 -4.74 1.12
N ALA A 15 20.63 -3.41 0.99
CA ALA A 15 19.69 -2.67 0.15
C ALA A 15 19.85 -2.98 -1.34
N ASP A 16 21.07 -3.18 -1.84
CA ASP A 16 21.31 -3.63 -3.22
C ASP A 16 20.70 -5.01 -3.47
N LEU A 17 20.80 -5.94 -2.51
CA LEU A 17 20.15 -7.24 -2.58
C LEU A 17 18.62 -7.12 -2.56
N LYS A 18 18.07 -6.26 -1.69
CA LYS A 18 16.63 -5.95 -1.67
C LYS A 18 16.17 -5.35 -2.99
N GLY A 19 16.94 -4.42 -3.58
CA GLY A 19 16.66 -3.87 -4.90
C GLY A 19 16.61 -4.95 -5.98
N ALA A 20 17.53 -5.92 -5.96
CA ALA A 20 17.49 -7.06 -6.88
C ALA A 20 16.25 -7.94 -6.69
N VAL A 21 15.81 -8.16 -5.44
CA VAL A 21 14.54 -8.85 -5.13
C VAL A 21 13.35 -8.07 -5.67
N ASN A 22 13.32 -6.76 -5.45
CA ASN A 22 12.25 -5.89 -5.94
C ASN A 22 12.16 -5.92 -7.47
N VAL A 23 13.28 -6.00 -8.21
CA VAL A 23 13.24 -6.18 -9.68
C VAL A 23 12.56 -7.50 -10.06
N LEU A 24 12.79 -8.57 -9.30
CA LEU A 24 12.13 -9.86 -9.53
C LEU A 24 10.63 -9.78 -9.27
N TYR A 25 10.20 -9.06 -8.23
CA TYR A 25 8.78 -8.77 -7.95
C TYR A 25 8.14 -7.93 -9.04
N TRP A 26 8.78 -6.84 -9.47
CA TRP A 26 8.30 -6.03 -10.57
C TRP A 26 8.11 -6.86 -11.85
N ASP A 27 9.09 -7.72 -12.19
CA ASP A 27 9.00 -8.57 -13.38
C ASP A 27 7.89 -9.61 -13.26
N MET A 28 7.61 -10.13 -12.05
CA MET A 28 6.49 -11.07 -11.82
C MET A 28 5.15 -10.49 -12.24
N GLU A 29 4.93 -9.21 -11.98
CA GLU A 29 3.65 -8.52 -12.22
C GLU A 29 3.55 -7.89 -13.61
N THR A 30 4.63 -7.89 -14.40
CA THR A 30 4.69 -7.18 -15.69
C THR A 30 5.05 -8.08 -16.86
N TYR A 31 6.27 -8.62 -16.88
CA TYR A 31 6.85 -9.28 -18.06
C TYR A 31 7.05 -10.80 -17.91
N MET A 32 6.96 -11.33 -16.70
CA MET A 32 7.25 -12.74 -16.42
C MET A 32 6.29 -13.66 -17.20
N PRO A 33 6.81 -14.66 -17.95
CA PRO A 33 5.98 -15.67 -18.56
C PRO A 33 5.22 -16.50 -17.51
N LYS A 34 3.97 -16.87 -17.80
CA LYS A 34 3.11 -17.68 -16.90
C LYS A 34 3.76 -18.97 -16.38
N GLY A 35 4.64 -19.60 -17.16
CA GLY A 35 5.37 -20.81 -16.74
C GLY A 35 6.54 -20.57 -15.77
N GLY A 36 6.88 -19.30 -15.49
CA GLY A 36 8.02 -18.90 -14.66
C GLY A 36 7.75 -18.89 -13.16
N THR A 37 6.48 -18.89 -12.73
CA THR A 37 6.06 -18.65 -11.33
C THR A 37 6.83 -19.49 -10.31
N ALA A 38 6.90 -20.82 -10.49
CA ALA A 38 7.57 -21.69 -9.52
C ALA A 38 9.09 -21.43 -9.41
N ALA A 39 9.75 -21.16 -10.55
CA ALA A 39 11.18 -20.87 -10.56
C ALA A 39 11.46 -19.51 -9.94
N ARG A 40 10.63 -18.51 -10.25
CA ARG A 40 10.75 -17.15 -9.72
C ARG A 40 10.49 -17.09 -8.22
N ALA A 41 9.44 -17.76 -7.73
CA ALA A 41 9.16 -17.85 -6.29
C ALA A 41 10.37 -18.42 -5.52
N LYS A 42 11.04 -19.44 -6.07
CA LYS A 42 12.26 -20.00 -5.47
C LYS A 42 13.44 -19.00 -5.47
N GLN A 43 13.60 -18.20 -6.53
CA GLN A 43 14.65 -17.18 -6.61
C GLN A 43 14.43 -16.09 -5.56
N VAL A 44 13.20 -15.58 -5.46
CA VAL A 44 12.79 -14.57 -4.49
C VAL A 44 13.01 -15.10 -3.06
N ALA A 45 12.46 -16.26 -2.73
CA ALA A 45 12.60 -16.84 -1.38
C ALA A 45 14.07 -17.05 -0.97
N MET A 46 14.92 -17.50 -1.91
CA MET A 46 16.35 -17.65 -1.63
C MET A 46 17.04 -16.31 -1.34
N LEU A 47 16.75 -15.28 -2.14
CA LEU A 47 17.36 -13.97 -1.96
C LEU A 47 16.84 -13.25 -0.71
N GLU A 48 15.55 -13.36 -0.40
CA GLU A 48 14.98 -12.83 0.84
C GLU A 48 15.59 -13.50 2.08
N ALA A 49 15.80 -14.82 2.04
CA ALA A 49 16.50 -15.53 3.10
C ALA A 49 17.94 -15.00 3.27
N MET A 50 18.66 -14.77 2.16
CA MET A 50 20.01 -14.18 2.21
C MET A 50 20.00 -12.76 2.77
N VAL A 51 19.03 -11.93 2.37
CA VAL A 51 18.84 -10.56 2.89
C VAL A 51 18.61 -10.60 4.40
N HIS A 52 17.71 -11.46 4.87
CA HIS A 52 17.40 -11.60 6.29
C HIS A 52 18.61 -12.10 7.09
N GLU A 53 19.24 -13.21 6.66
CA GLU A 53 20.41 -13.80 7.32
C GLU A 53 21.58 -12.80 7.40
N ARG A 54 21.77 -11.98 6.37
CA ARG A 54 22.78 -10.92 6.35
C ARG A 54 22.44 -9.79 7.31
N PHE A 55 21.19 -9.35 7.35
CA PHE A 55 20.74 -8.25 8.22
C PHE A 55 20.83 -8.59 9.71
N ILE A 56 20.54 -9.83 10.10
CA ILE A 56 20.68 -10.27 11.50
C ILE A 56 22.09 -10.78 11.84
N GLY A 57 23.01 -10.76 10.87
CA GLY A 57 24.34 -11.34 10.98
C GLY A 57 25.33 -10.51 11.81
N GLU A 58 26.52 -11.07 12.03
CA GLU A 58 27.61 -10.43 12.79
C GLU A 58 28.11 -9.11 12.18
N ASP A 59 28.01 -8.96 10.85
CA ASP A 59 28.47 -7.74 10.16
C ASP A 59 27.56 -6.53 10.43
N VAL A 60 26.29 -6.76 10.80
CA VAL A 60 25.36 -5.72 11.27
C VAL A 60 25.37 -5.64 12.80
N SER A 61 25.23 -6.78 13.48
CA SER A 61 25.01 -6.82 14.93
C SER A 61 26.22 -6.36 15.75
N ASN A 62 27.45 -6.67 15.33
CA ASN A 62 28.65 -6.23 16.04
C ASN A 62 28.80 -4.70 16.03
N PRO A 63 28.83 -4.00 14.87
CA PRO A 63 28.94 -2.54 14.87
C PRO A 63 27.70 -1.85 15.45
N LEU A 64 26.50 -2.43 15.31
CA LEU A 64 25.29 -1.90 15.94
C LEU A 64 25.38 -2.01 17.47
N GLY A 65 25.82 -3.16 18.01
CA GLY A 65 25.98 -3.40 19.45
C GLY A 65 27.01 -2.49 20.14
N GLU A 66 27.96 -1.94 19.39
CA GLU A 66 28.91 -0.92 19.87
C GLU A 66 28.31 0.51 19.89
N LEU A 67 27.12 0.70 19.31
CA LEU A 67 26.41 1.99 19.23
C LEU A 67 25.12 2.01 20.07
N VAL A 68 24.50 0.85 20.29
CA VAL A 68 23.26 0.68 21.06
C VAL A 68 23.26 -0.67 21.78
N ASN A 69 22.68 -0.72 22.97
CA ASN A 69 22.42 -2.00 23.62
C ASN A 69 21.34 -2.76 22.84
N LEU A 70 21.70 -3.89 22.24
CA LEU A 70 20.79 -4.65 21.36
C LEU A 70 19.54 -5.18 22.08
N ASP A 71 19.61 -5.42 23.39
CA ASP A 71 18.49 -5.93 24.20
C ASP A 71 17.55 -4.79 24.64
N SER A 72 18.09 -3.63 25.03
CA SER A 72 17.30 -2.54 25.62
C SER A 72 17.01 -1.36 24.70
N GLY A 73 17.71 -1.25 23.56
CA GLY A 73 17.65 -0.09 22.67
C GLY A 73 18.31 1.17 23.24
N GLU A 74 18.99 1.08 24.39
CA GLU A 74 19.67 2.23 25.00
C GLU A 74 20.89 2.63 24.16
N ILE A 75 20.82 3.81 23.55
CA ILE A 75 21.90 4.39 22.76
C ILE A 75 23.11 4.66 23.65
N ILE A 76 24.30 4.26 23.18
CA ILE A 76 25.55 4.46 23.91
C ILE A 76 25.95 5.95 23.86
N ASN A 77 26.34 6.51 25.01
CA ASN A 77 26.65 7.93 25.16
C ASN A 77 27.75 8.43 24.21
N GLY A 78 27.59 9.67 23.70
CA GLY A 78 28.62 10.38 22.93
C GLY A 78 28.38 10.44 21.42
N LEU A 79 27.21 9.98 20.94
CA LEU A 79 26.74 10.20 19.58
C LEU A 79 26.02 11.55 19.45
N ASP A 80 26.11 12.18 18.29
CA ASP A 80 25.29 13.34 17.94
C ASP A 80 23.82 12.93 17.68
N ASP A 81 22.91 13.90 17.63
CA ASP A 81 21.46 13.65 17.50
C ASP A 81 21.09 12.89 16.21
N GLU A 82 21.73 13.21 15.07
CA GLU A 82 21.46 12.57 13.77
C GLU A 82 21.91 11.11 13.80
N THR A 83 23.13 10.86 14.27
CA THR A 83 23.65 9.50 14.42
C THR A 83 22.83 8.69 15.44
N SER A 84 22.45 9.30 16.56
CA SER A 84 21.63 8.64 17.58
C SER A 84 20.28 8.22 17.02
N ARG A 85 19.62 9.10 16.25
CA ARG A 85 18.35 8.77 15.60
C ARG A 85 18.51 7.66 14.58
N LEU A 86 19.53 7.72 13.73
CA LEU A 86 19.80 6.69 12.73
C LEU A 86 20.02 5.32 13.37
N VAL A 87 20.83 5.26 14.43
CA VAL A 87 21.11 4.02 15.17
C VAL A 87 19.83 3.46 15.80
N ASN A 88 18.98 4.33 16.35
CA ASN A 88 17.70 3.91 16.92
C ASN A 88 16.79 3.25 15.88
N GLU A 89 16.62 3.84 14.69
CA GLU A 89 15.80 3.24 13.63
C GLU A 89 16.37 1.89 13.16
N ILE A 90 17.69 1.81 12.95
CA ILE A 90 18.33 0.54 12.58
C ILE A 90 18.13 -0.52 13.66
N TRP A 91 18.18 -0.12 14.94
CA TRP A 91 17.94 -1.03 16.06
C TRP A 91 16.50 -1.52 16.11
N LEU A 92 15.50 -0.67 15.87
CA LEU A 92 14.10 -1.08 15.85
C LEU A 92 13.88 -2.17 14.78
N ASP A 93 14.37 -1.95 13.57
CA ASP A 93 14.31 -2.93 12.48
C ASP A 93 15.03 -4.23 12.83
N TYR A 94 16.26 -4.12 13.36
CA TYR A 94 17.08 -5.26 13.74
C TYR A 94 16.43 -6.07 14.88
N HIS A 95 15.92 -5.40 15.90
CA HIS A 95 15.30 -6.03 17.07
C HIS A 95 14.05 -6.82 16.66
N ARG A 96 13.18 -6.23 15.81
CA ARG A 96 12.02 -6.92 15.24
C ARG A 96 12.44 -8.13 14.39
N ALA A 97 13.46 -7.98 13.56
CA ALA A 97 13.94 -9.07 12.70
C ALA A 97 14.51 -10.26 13.50
N VAL A 98 15.26 -10.01 14.58
CA VAL A 98 15.86 -11.06 15.41
C VAL A 98 14.84 -11.74 16.33
N ALA A 99 13.77 -11.05 16.70
CA ALA A 99 12.74 -11.59 17.59
C ALA A 99 12.00 -12.81 16.99
N LEU A 100 11.97 -12.92 15.66
CA LEU A 100 11.22 -13.95 14.94
C LEU A 100 12.11 -15.18 14.64
N PRO A 101 11.81 -16.38 15.17
CA PRO A 101 12.56 -17.58 14.85
C PRO A 101 12.45 -17.96 13.38
N LYS A 102 13.54 -18.49 12.80
CA LYS A 102 13.57 -18.94 11.40
C LYS A 102 12.44 -19.91 11.05
N GLU A 103 12.19 -20.90 11.90
CA GLU A 103 11.12 -21.88 11.68
C GLU A 103 9.73 -21.24 11.67
N PHE A 104 9.53 -20.17 12.46
CA PHE A 104 8.27 -19.42 12.47
C PHE A 104 8.09 -18.62 11.17
N VAL A 105 9.14 -17.93 10.71
CA VAL A 105 9.12 -17.18 9.45
C VAL A 105 8.83 -18.11 8.26
N GLU A 106 9.48 -19.28 8.22
CA GLU A 106 9.22 -20.31 7.19
C GLU A 106 7.77 -20.83 7.23
N GLU A 107 7.24 -21.07 8.44
CA GLU A 107 5.86 -21.53 8.62
C GLU A 107 4.84 -20.49 8.17
N LEU A 108 5.04 -19.22 8.54
CA LEU A 108 4.19 -18.10 8.15
C LEU A 108 4.20 -17.89 6.64
N SER A 109 5.39 -17.86 6.02
CA SER A 109 5.54 -17.74 4.57
C SER A 109 4.83 -18.86 3.81
N HIS A 110 4.98 -20.11 4.26
CA HIS A 110 4.29 -21.25 3.68
C HIS A 110 2.76 -21.14 3.85
N ALA A 111 2.28 -20.74 5.04
CA ALA A 111 0.85 -20.58 5.28
C ALA A 111 0.23 -19.51 4.36
N SER A 112 0.86 -18.35 4.24
CA SER A 112 0.43 -17.25 3.36
C SER A 112 0.42 -17.67 1.88
N SER A 113 1.47 -18.35 1.43
CA SER A 113 1.60 -18.84 0.04
C SER A 113 0.50 -19.85 -0.31
N MET A 114 0.11 -20.70 0.64
CA MET A 114 -0.98 -21.67 0.44
C MET A 114 -2.35 -21.04 0.56
N ALA A 115 -2.51 -19.98 1.36
CA ALA A 115 -3.79 -19.31 1.55
C ALA A 115 -4.27 -18.60 0.28
N HIS A 116 -3.38 -17.95 -0.48
CA HIS A 116 -3.76 -17.18 -1.66
C HIS A 116 -4.49 -17.98 -2.76
N PRO A 117 -3.98 -19.12 -3.29
CA PRO A 117 -4.70 -19.88 -4.30
C PRO A 117 -6.05 -20.42 -3.80
N ASN A 118 -6.14 -20.80 -2.51
CA ASN A 118 -7.40 -21.22 -1.91
C ASN A 118 -8.39 -20.05 -1.76
N TRP A 119 -7.90 -18.83 -1.48
CA TRP A 119 -8.71 -17.63 -1.50
C TRP A 119 -9.24 -17.33 -2.91
N VAL A 120 -8.41 -17.45 -3.96
CA VAL A 120 -8.84 -17.26 -5.35
C VAL A 120 -9.98 -18.22 -5.68
N GLU A 121 -9.80 -19.51 -5.40
CA GLU A 121 -10.83 -20.54 -5.63
C GLU A 121 -12.09 -20.31 -4.79
N ALA A 122 -11.94 -19.97 -3.51
CA ALA A 122 -13.05 -19.68 -2.61
C ALA A 122 -13.87 -18.48 -3.10
N ARG A 123 -13.19 -17.41 -3.53
CA ARG A 123 -13.83 -16.21 -4.08
C ARG A 123 -14.56 -16.50 -5.37
N GLU A 124 -13.94 -17.21 -6.32
CA GLU A 124 -14.57 -17.61 -7.59
C GLU A 124 -15.83 -18.45 -7.38
N ASN A 125 -15.85 -19.29 -6.34
CA ASN A 125 -16.97 -20.18 -6.02
C ASN A 125 -17.96 -19.60 -4.99
N ASN A 126 -17.72 -18.38 -4.47
CA ASN A 126 -18.47 -17.82 -3.35
C ASN A 126 -18.57 -18.78 -2.15
N ASP A 127 -17.45 -19.41 -1.78
CA ASP A 127 -17.37 -20.42 -0.72
C ASP A 127 -16.37 -20.02 0.36
N PHE A 128 -16.78 -19.16 1.28
CA PHE A 128 -15.95 -18.74 2.40
C PHE A 128 -15.46 -19.91 3.26
N ASN A 129 -16.21 -21.02 3.35
CA ASN A 129 -15.80 -22.17 4.15
C ASN A 129 -14.56 -22.86 3.58
N LEU A 130 -14.30 -22.74 2.28
CA LEU A 130 -13.07 -23.21 1.66
C LEU A 130 -11.85 -22.41 2.17
N PHE A 131 -12.01 -21.11 2.40
CA PHE A 131 -10.94 -20.23 2.86
C PHE A 131 -10.79 -20.16 4.38
N ALA A 132 -11.87 -20.34 5.14
CA ALA A 132 -11.90 -20.18 6.59
C ALA A 132 -10.75 -20.91 7.34
N PRO A 133 -10.44 -22.21 7.06
CA PRO A 133 -9.36 -22.91 7.76
C PRO A 133 -7.97 -22.30 7.50
N HIS A 134 -7.77 -21.69 6.33
CA HIS A 134 -6.52 -21.00 6.00
C HIS A 134 -6.40 -19.69 6.77
N LEU A 135 -7.50 -18.94 6.87
CA LEU A 135 -7.57 -17.70 7.63
C LEU A 135 -7.37 -17.94 9.13
N GLU A 136 -7.99 -18.97 9.70
CA GLU A 136 -7.77 -19.40 11.10
C GLU A 136 -6.29 -19.67 11.37
N LYS A 137 -5.61 -20.40 10.47
CA LYS A 137 -4.18 -20.68 10.61
C LYS A 137 -3.35 -19.39 10.57
N LEU A 138 -3.66 -18.46 9.67
CA LEU A 138 -2.96 -17.18 9.57
C LEU A 138 -3.14 -16.33 10.83
N ILE A 139 -4.37 -16.25 11.36
CA ILE A 139 -4.67 -15.53 12.61
C ILE A 139 -3.88 -16.14 13.77
N ALA A 140 -3.86 -17.47 13.90
CA ALA A 140 -3.08 -18.15 14.93
C ALA A 140 -1.57 -17.86 14.82
N LEU A 141 -1.04 -17.74 13.60
CA LEU A 141 0.36 -17.37 13.37
C LEU A 141 0.62 -15.90 13.72
N LYS A 142 -0.30 -14.98 13.42
CA LYS A 142 -0.21 -13.58 13.85
C LYS A 142 -0.24 -13.42 15.37
N HIS A 143 -1.01 -14.23 16.09
CA HIS A 143 -0.92 -14.25 17.56
C HIS A 143 0.43 -14.77 18.08
N ARG A 144 1.03 -15.76 17.41
CA ARG A 144 2.40 -16.21 17.74
C ARG A 144 3.44 -15.12 17.47
N GLU A 145 3.30 -14.40 16.36
CA GLU A 145 4.13 -13.23 16.03
C GLU A 145 4.12 -12.20 17.16
N ILE A 146 2.93 -11.81 17.64
CA ILE A 146 2.78 -10.91 18.79
C ILE A 146 3.48 -11.47 20.04
N GLY A 147 3.43 -12.79 20.24
CA GLY A 147 4.13 -13.45 21.35
C GLY A 147 5.66 -13.36 21.27
N TYR A 148 6.23 -13.32 20.06
CA TYR A 148 7.66 -13.12 19.84
C TYR A 148 8.07 -11.65 20.00
N LEU A 149 7.27 -10.73 19.44
CA LEU A 149 7.55 -9.29 19.46
C LEU A 149 7.28 -8.65 20.82
N GLY A 150 6.41 -9.26 21.62
CA GLY A 150 5.89 -8.67 22.85
C GLY A 150 4.73 -7.71 22.57
N THR A 151 3.74 -7.73 23.46
CA THR A 151 2.54 -6.90 23.30
C THR A 151 2.83 -5.44 23.66
N GLN A 152 2.46 -4.52 22.76
CA GLN A 152 2.38 -3.09 23.03
C GLN A 152 1.11 -2.74 23.86
N ASP A 153 0.46 -1.61 23.62
CA ASP A 153 -0.77 -1.23 24.33
C ASP A 153 -1.90 -2.26 24.13
N THR A 154 -2.02 -2.79 22.91
CA THR A 154 -2.88 -3.93 22.57
C THR A 154 -2.14 -4.94 21.69
N PRO A 155 -2.63 -6.20 21.60
CA PRO A 155 -2.11 -7.18 20.63
C PRO A 155 -2.10 -6.64 19.20
N TYR A 156 -3.17 -5.95 18.77
CA TYR A 156 -3.23 -5.34 17.45
C TYR A 156 -2.22 -4.21 17.25
N ASP A 157 -1.98 -3.36 18.26
CA ASP A 157 -0.97 -2.28 18.17
C ASP A 157 0.44 -2.81 17.88
N THR A 158 0.73 -4.05 18.31
CA THR A 158 2.03 -4.70 18.04
C THR A 158 2.23 -4.97 16.55
N LEU A 159 1.15 -5.32 15.83
CA LEU A 159 1.17 -5.55 14.39
C LEU A 159 1.07 -4.23 13.61
N LEU A 160 0.28 -3.28 14.10
CA LEU A 160 0.09 -1.97 13.47
C LEU A 160 1.40 -1.17 13.37
N ASP A 161 2.22 -1.24 14.41
CA ASP A 161 3.48 -0.49 14.52
C ASP A 161 4.53 -0.86 13.44
N GLU A 162 4.36 -1.99 12.75
CA GLU A 162 5.17 -2.30 11.56
C GLU A 162 4.86 -1.36 10.38
N PHE A 163 3.59 -0.97 10.24
CA PHE A 163 3.12 -0.18 9.09
C PHE A 163 3.07 1.31 9.39
N GLU A 164 2.72 1.68 10.63
CA GLU A 164 2.64 3.06 11.09
C GLU A 164 3.33 3.22 12.45
N PRO A 165 4.68 3.31 12.47
CA PRO A 165 5.46 3.32 13.70
C PRO A 165 5.02 4.41 14.69
N GLY A 166 4.73 4.01 15.93
CA GLY A 166 4.30 4.91 17.00
C GLY A 166 2.85 5.40 16.91
N PHE A 167 2.06 4.93 15.95
CA PHE A 167 0.62 5.19 15.90
C PHE A 167 -0.16 4.02 16.51
N THR A 168 -1.18 4.32 17.31
CA THR A 168 -1.94 3.31 18.06
C THR A 168 -3.40 3.25 17.64
N THR A 169 -4.05 2.15 17.96
CA THR A 169 -5.51 1.98 17.90
C THR A 169 -6.25 3.07 18.65
N ALA A 170 -5.72 3.58 19.77
CA ALA A 170 -6.31 4.70 20.49
C ALA A 170 -6.29 5.99 19.65
N ASN A 171 -5.20 6.25 18.92
CA ASN A 171 -5.13 7.38 17.99
C ASN A 171 -6.08 7.20 16.81
N ILE A 172 -6.11 6.01 16.20
CA ILE A 172 -6.99 5.69 15.07
C ILE A 172 -8.46 5.83 15.48
N ASN A 173 -8.86 5.33 16.65
CA ASN A 173 -10.24 5.41 17.13
C ASN A 173 -10.74 6.86 17.27
N VAL A 174 -9.87 7.79 17.70
CA VAL A 174 -10.22 9.22 17.76
C VAL A 174 -10.46 9.75 16.35
N LEU A 175 -9.50 9.53 15.44
CA LEU A 175 -9.58 9.99 14.05
C LEU A 175 -10.81 9.43 13.33
N PHE A 176 -11.04 8.13 13.43
CA PHE A 176 -12.18 7.45 12.81
C PHE A 176 -13.50 7.89 13.43
N GLY A 177 -13.56 8.13 14.74
CA GLY A 177 -14.76 8.69 15.39
C GLY A 177 -15.18 10.04 14.81
N GLU A 178 -14.22 10.93 14.56
CA GLU A 178 -14.46 12.23 13.92
C GLU A 178 -14.90 12.06 12.45
N LEU A 179 -14.20 11.23 11.68
CA LEU A 179 -14.52 10.96 10.28
C LEU A 179 -15.91 10.32 10.12
N LYS A 180 -16.25 9.30 10.92
CA LYS A 180 -17.56 8.63 10.89
C LYS A 180 -18.69 9.62 11.12
N THR A 181 -18.52 10.48 12.12
CA THR A 181 -19.52 11.48 12.51
C THR A 181 -19.80 12.48 11.39
N ALA A 182 -18.79 12.82 10.58
CA ALA A 182 -18.92 13.74 9.46
C ALA A 182 -19.39 13.05 8.16
N LEU A 183 -18.73 11.96 7.76
CA LEU A 183 -18.90 11.34 6.44
C LEU A 183 -20.24 10.61 6.29
N VAL A 184 -20.68 9.84 7.30
CA VAL A 184 -21.90 9.03 7.18
C VAL A 184 -23.15 9.91 6.89
N PRO A 185 -23.40 11.01 7.63
CA PRO A 185 -24.51 11.91 7.29
C PRO A 185 -24.36 12.59 5.93
N MET A 186 -23.13 12.94 5.53
CA MET A 186 -22.86 13.57 4.23
C MET A 186 -23.15 12.64 3.06
N ILE A 187 -22.69 11.38 3.13
CA ILE A 187 -22.94 10.36 2.10
C ILE A 187 -24.44 10.13 1.96
N LYS A 188 -25.17 10.01 3.08
CA LYS A 188 -26.63 9.90 3.05
C LYS A 188 -27.28 11.09 2.35
N ALA A 189 -26.87 12.31 2.67
CA ALA A 189 -27.39 13.51 2.02
C ALA A 189 -27.08 13.56 0.51
N ILE A 190 -25.92 13.05 0.09
CA ILE A 190 -25.54 12.91 -1.32
C ILE A 190 -26.41 11.87 -2.02
N GLN A 191 -26.65 10.71 -1.40
CA GLN A 191 -27.54 9.69 -1.95
C GLN A 191 -28.99 10.17 -2.11
N GLU A 192 -29.46 11.03 -1.20
CA GLU A 192 -30.79 11.65 -1.28
C GLU A 192 -30.86 12.83 -2.26
N SER A 193 -29.71 13.29 -2.76
CA SER A 193 -29.61 14.38 -3.74
C SER A 193 -30.14 13.96 -5.11
N ARG A 194 -30.69 14.93 -5.84
CA ARG A 194 -31.14 14.75 -7.24
C ARG A 194 -30.15 15.31 -8.27
N VAL A 195 -28.93 15.65 -7.83
CA VAL A 195 -27.90 16.17 -8.72
C VAL A 195 -27.32 15.01 -9.52
N GLU A 196 -27.46 15.07 -10.85
CA GLU A 196 -26.81 14.14 -11.76
C GLU A 196 -25.34 14.58 -11.99
N THR A 197 -24.40 13.65 -11.78
CA THR A 197 -22.96 13.91 -11.98
C THR A 197 -22.48 13.60 -13.40
N LYS A 198 -23.33 13.01 -14.25
CA LYS A 198 -23.01 12.62 -15.63
C LYS A 198 -21.82 11.65 -15.73
N GLN A 199 -21.71 10.71 -14.78
CA GLN A 199 -20.64 9.71 -14.72
C GLN A 199 -20.49 8.89 -16.01
N GLU A 200 -21.56 8.75 -16.81
CA GLU A 200 -21.53 8.08 -18.11
C GLU A 200 -20.56 8.72 -19.13
N ILE A 201 -20.11 9.96 -18.89
CA ILE A 201 -19.01 10.58 -19.64
C ILE A 201 -17.74 9.73 -19.51
N LEU A 202 -17.45 9.18 -18.33
CA LEU A 202 -16.23 8.42 -18.03
C LEU A 202 -16.31 6.98 -18.55
N HIS A 203 -17.52 6.46 -18.71
CA HIS A 203 -17.80 5.07 -19.08
C HIS A 203 -18.20 4.92 -20.55
N GLN A 204 -17.35 5.41 -21.43
CA GLN A 204 -17.44 5.23 -22.88
C GLN A 204 -16.21 4.48 -23.39
N HIS A 205 -16.15 4.17 -24.68
CA HIS A 205 -14.93 3.66 -25.27
C HIS A 205 -13.88 4.77 -25.40
N TYR A 206 -12.73 4.58 -24.75
CA TYR A 206 -11.53 5.41 -24.82
C TYR A 206 -10.34 4.54 -25.23
N ASP A 207 -9.79 4.81 -26.42
CA ASP A 207 -8.65 4.08 -27.00
C ASP A 207 -7.48 3.94 -26.01
N ALA A 208 -6.99 2.71 -25.84
CA ALA A 208 -5.98 2.38 -24.83
C ALA A 208 -4.65 3.14 -25.01
N ASP A 209 -4.13 3.21 -26.23
CA ASP A 209 -2.84 3.87 -26.52
C ASP A 209 -2.92 5.37 -26.20
N LYS A 210 -4.06 5.99 -26.50
CA LYS A 210 -4.30 7.40 -26.14
C LYS A 210 -4.42 7.64 -24.65
N GLN A 211 -5.04 6.72 -23.89
CA GLN A 211 -5.07 6.82 -22.42
C GLN A 211 -3.64 6.73 -21.87
N TRP A 212 -2.85 5.78 -22.38
CA TRP A 212 -1.46 5.58 -21.99
C TRP A 212 -0.61 6.84 -22.23
N GLU A 213 -0.61 7.37 -23.47
CA GLU A 213 0.14 8.57 -23.83
C GLU A 213 -0.26 9.79 -22.98
N PHE A 214 -1.56 9.93 -22.68
CA PHE A 214 -2.05 11.03 -21.84
C PHE A 214 -1.61 10.87 -20.38
N SER A 215 -1.60 9.64 -19.85
CA SER A 215 -1.11 9.34 -18.50
C SER A 215 0.39 9.64 -18.34
N GLU A 216 1.23 9.26 -19.30
CA GLU A 216 2.67 9.55 -19.28
C GLU A 216 2.95 11.05 -19.37
N MET A 217 2.15 11.79 -20.15
CA MET A 217 2.22 13.25 -20.21
C MET A 217 1.94 13.86 -18.82
N ILE A 218 0.89 13.41 -18.13
CA ILE A 218 0.57 13.90 -16.79
C ILE A 218 1.70 13.59 -15.80
N LEU A 219 2.20 12.34 -15.78
CA LEU A 219 3.33 11.96 -14.91
C LEU A 219 4.54 12.87 -15.10
N LYS A 220 4.89 13.14 -16.37
CA LYS A 220 5.99 14.04 -16.70
C LYS A 220 5.76 15.46 -16.19
N ASP A 221 4.55 15.98 -16.35
CA ASP A 221 4.18 17.33 -15.90
C ASP A 221 4.09 17.42 -14.35
N MET A 222 3.78 16.32 -13.65
CA MET A 222 3.87 16.21 -12.18
C MET A 222 5.32 16.29 -11.67
N GLY A 223 6.30 16.00 -12.54
CA GLY A 223 7.73 15.99 -12.21
C GLY A 223 8.32 14.60 -12.07
N TYR A 224 7.58 13.53 -12.38
CA TYR A 224 8.11 12.17 -12.36
C TYR A 224 9.28 12.05 -13.35
N ASN A 225 10.43 11.63 -12.85
CA ASN A 225 11.64 11.56 -13.64
C ASN A 225 11.75 10.23 -14.38
N PHE A 226 11.34 10.21 -15.65
CA PHE A 226 11.46 9.05 -16.55
C PHE A 226 12.92 8.64 -16.89
N HIS A 227 13.94 9.40 -16.48
CA HIS A 227 15.33 8.91 -16.53
C HIS A 227 15.67 8.01 -15.33
N CYS A 228 14.88 8.11 -14.26
CA CYS A 228 15.02 7.39 -13.00
C CYS A 228 13.81 6.48 -12.73
N GLY A 229 13.12 6.05 -13.78
CA GLY A 229 11.87 5.30 -13.66
C GLY A 229 11.20 5.05 -15.00
N ARG A 230 10.09 4.32 -14.98
CA ARG A 230 9.22 4.02 -16.13
C ARG A 230 7.82 3.63 -15.65
N GLN A 231 6.85 3.72 -16.55
CA GLN A 231 5.50 3.20 -16.37
C GLN A 231 5.33 1.88 -17.14
N ASP A 232 4.66 0.89 -16.52
CA ASP A 232 4.33 -0.41 -17.12
C ASP A 232 2.87 -0.81 -16.86
N GLN A 233 2.38 -1.82 -17.56
CA GLN A 233 1.04 -2.36 -17.30
C GLN A 233 1.11 -3.51 -16.28
N ALA A 234 0.22 -3.48 -15.30
CA ALA A 234 0.00 -4.56 -14.35
C ALA A 234 -1.50 -4.77 -14.10
N VAL A 235 -1.88 -5.93 -13.56
CA VAL A 235 -3.28 -6.22 -13.21
C VAL A 235 -3.76 -5.28 -12.08
N HIS A 236 -2.90 -5.06 -11.11
CA HIS A 236 -3.08 -4.11 -10.02
C HIS A 236 -1.98 -3.06 -10.13
N PRO A 237 -2.32 -1.76 -10.22
CA PRO A 237 -1.34 -0.68 -10.14
C PRO A 237 -0.53 -0.75 -8.84
N PHE A 238 0.75 -0.43 -8.93
CA PHE A 238 1.66 -0.31 -7.79
C PHE A 238 2.91 0.51 -8.16
N THR A 239 3.56 1.01 -7.13
CA THR A 239 4.88 1.65 -7.19
C THR A 239 5.89 0.74 -6.52
N ILE A 240 7.08 0.63 -7.12
CA ILE A 240 8.18 -0.14 -6.56
C ILE A 240 9.50 0.57 -6.84
N ASP A 241 10.37 0.61 -5.84
CA ASP A 241 11.69 1.18 -5.93
C ASP A 241 12.78 0.10 -5.76
N PHE A 242 13.93 0.37 -6.36
CA PHE A 242 15.16 -0.41 -6.16
C PHE A 242 16.28 0.48 -5.60
N HIS A 243 16.16 1.77 -5.90
CA HIS A 243 17.02 2.89 -5.51
C HIS A 243 16.24 4.18 -5.83
N PRO A 244 16.49 5.34 -5.19
CA PRO A 244 15.86 6.62 -5.58
C PRO A 244 16.06 7.05 -7.04
N THR A 245 16.93 6.35 -7.79
CA THR A 245 17.18 6.58 -9.23
C THR A 245 16.62 5.49 -10.13
N ASP A 246 15.87 4.53 -9.61
CA ASP A 246 15.07 3.57 -10.38
C ASP A 246 13.83 3.24 -9.55
N VAL A 247 12.79 4.06 -9.76
CA VAL A 247 11.47 3.95 -9.13
C VAL A 247 10.46 3.77 -10.24
N ARG A 248 9.77 2.64 -10.28
CA ARG A 248 8.84 2.28 -11.35
C ARG A 248 7.42 2.32 -10.86
N VAL A 249 6.54 2.73 -11.75
CA VAL A 249 5.11 2.76 -11.51
C VAL A 249 4.44 1.81 -12.49
N THR A 250 3.31 1.24 -12.09
CA THR A 250 2.48 0.47 -13.00
C THR A 250 1.06 1.00 -12.97
N THR A 251 0.33 0.81 -14.06
CA THR A 251 -1.09 1.16 -14.14
C THR A 251 -1.85 0.08 -14.90
N ARG A 252 -3.17 0.19 -14.90
CA ARG A 252 -4.06 -0.67 -15.70
C ARG A 252 -4.84 0.21 -16.68
N ILE A 253 -5.07 -0.29 -17.89
CA ILE A 253 -5.91 0.40 -18.87
C ILE A 253 -7.26 -0.28 -18.94
N ASN A 254 -8.32 0.53 -18.87
CA ASN A 254 -9.69 0.10 -19.11
C ASN A 254 -10.26 0.94 -20.25
N GLU A 255 -10.47 0.34 -21.42
CA GLU A 255 -11.05 1.06 -22.57
C GLU A 255 -12.48 1.54 -22.31
N HIS A 256 -13.13 1.09 -21.23
CA HIS A 256 -14.48 1.48 -20.83
C HIS A 256 -14.54 2.29 -19.52
N ASN A 257 -13.39 2.72 -18.99
CA ASN A 257 -13.33 3.63 -17.87
C ASN A 257 -12.10 4.54 -17.98
N LEU A 258 -12.33 5.80 -18.36
CA LEU A 258 -11.26 6.76 -18.58
C LEU A 258 -10.40 7.04 -17.34
N LEU A 259 -10.97 6.93 -16.13
CA LEU A 259 -10.22 7.28 -14.92
C LEU A 259 -9.25 6.18 -14.49
N ASP A 260 -9.53 4.91 -14.76
CA ASP A 260 -8.72 3.78 -14.25
C ASP A 260 -7.22 3.96 -14.56
N CYS A 261 -6.89 4.30 -15.80
CA CYS A 261 -5.50 4.53 -16.20
C CYS A 261 -4.98 5.86 -15.65
N LEU A 262 -5.78 6.94 -15.73
CA LEU A 262 -5.33 8.28 -15.38
C LEU A 262 -5.10 8.45 -13.89
N THR A 263 -6.08 8.15 -13.04
CA THR A 263 -5.93 8.28 -11.58
C THR A 263 -4.99 7.23 -11.04
N GLY A 264 -5.00 6.00 -11.56
CA GLY A 264 -4.00 4.99 -11.22
C GLY A 264 -2.58 5.47 -11.47
N SER A 265 -2.31 6.07 -12.64
CA SER A 265 -0.98 6.61 -12.94
C SER A 265 -0.62 7.80 -12.06
N ILE A 266 -1.56 8.71 -11.76
CA ILE A 266 -1.30 9.85 -10.87
C ILE A 266 -1.04 9.37 -9.42
N HIS A 267 -1.80 8.39 -8.95
CA HIS A 267 -1.66 7.79 -7.62
C HIS A 267 -0.26 7.18 -7.43
N GLU A 268 0.11 6.25 -8.32
CA GLU A 268 1.43 5.64 -8.30
C GLU A 268 2.55 6.65 -8.58
N GLY A 269 2.29 7.64 -9.43
CA GLY A 269 3.19 8.78 -9.63
C GLY A 269 3.46 9.57 -8.35
N GLY A 270 2.46 9.73 -7.48
CA GLY A 270 2.61 10.41 -6.19
C GLY A 270 3.49 9.62 -5.21
N HIS A 271 3.30 8.30 -5.13
CA HIS A 271 4.22 7.41 -4.41
C HIS A 271 5.64 7.53 -4.97
N ALA A 272 5.79 7.47 -6.29
CA ALA A 272 7.10 7.51 -6.93
C ALA A 272 7.83 8.85 -6.75
N LEU A 273 7.10 9.97 -6.70
CA LEU A 273 7.67 11.28 -6.39
C LEU A 273 8.24 11.35 -4.97
N TYR A 274 7.62 10.65 -4.01
CA TYR A 274 8.20 10.54 -2.68
C TYR A 274 9.54 9.79 -2.74
N GLU A 275 9.55 8.59 -3.35
CA GLU A 275 10.75 7.76 -3.45
C GLU A 275 11.89 8.43 -4.22
N GLN A 276 11.59 9.07 -5.37
CA GLN A 276 12.56 9.84 -6.14
C GLN A 276 13.06 11.09 -5.41
N GLY A 277 12.31 11.58 -4.42
CA GLY A 277 12.65 12.73 -3.59
C GLY A 277 13.57 12.40 -2.41
N LEU A 278 13.81 11.11 -2.10
CA LEU A 278 14.67 10.70 -1.00
C LEU A 278 16.15 11.02 -1.27
N ASP A 279 16.86 11.43 -0.22
CA ASP A 279 18.27 11.83 -0.33
C ASP A 279 19.19 10.60 -0.45
N GLN A 280 19.72 10.39 -1.65
CA GLN A 280 20.62 9.27 -1.99
C GLN A 280 21.83 9.13 -1.07
N LYS A 281 22.26 10.18 -0.36
CA LYS A 281 23.36 10.06 0.62
C LYS A 281 23.04 9.06 1.75
N TRP A 282 21.76 8.84 2.00
CA TRP A 282 21.22 7.91 3.00
C TRP A 282 20.84 6.55 2.41
N TYR A 283 21.07 6.31 1.11
CA TYR A 283 20.73 5.02 0.51
C TYR A 283 21.29 3.86 1.32
N GLY A 284 20.44 2.85 1.53
CA GLY A 284 20.69 1.70 2.38
C GLY A 284 20.24 1.86 3.83
N THR A 285 19.98 3.06 4.31
CA THR A 285 19.55 3.29 5.69
C THR A 285 18.06 3.62 5.79
N PRO A 286 17.45 3.52 7.00
CA PRO A 286 16.06 3.94 7.22
C PRO A 286 15.77 5.41 6.88
N PHE A 287 16.79 6.27 6.74
CA PHE A 287 16.61 7.67 6.34
C PHE A 287 16.39 7.85 4.83
N CYS A 288 16.59 6.80 4.04
CA CYS A 288 16.28 6.77 2.60
C CYS A 288 15.20 5.74 2.31
N GLN A 289 14.15 5.75 3.13
CA GLN A 289 12.94 4.96 2.96
C GLN A 289 11.74 5.85 3.30
N ALA A 290 10.56 5.48 2.80
CA ALA A 290 9.33 6.09 3.29
C ALA A 290 9.19 5.86 4.80
N ILE A 291 8.81 6.91 5.54
CA ILE A 291 8.78 6.86 7.01
C ILE A 291 7.66 5.97 7.57
N SER A 292 6.55 5.85 6.83
CA SER A 292 5.41 5.00 7.18
C SER A 292 4.48 4.83 5.97
N TYR A 293 3.58 3.86 6.04
CA TYR A 293 2.59 3.62 4.99
C TYR A 293 1.61 4.79 4.88
N GLY A 294 1.19 5.39 6.00
CA GLY A 294 0.29 6.54 6.02
C GLY A 294 0.90 7.78 5.38
N ILE A 295 2.19 8.06 5.61
CA ILE A 295 2.87 9.17 4.94
C ILE A 295 3.08 8.85 3.46
N HIS A 296 3.39 7.61 3.10
CA HIS A 296 3.53 7.21 1.70
C HIS A 296 2.21 7.38 0.91
N GLU A 297 1.11 6.86 1.46
CA GLU A 297 -0.25 7.02 0.92
C GLU A 297 -0.72 8.48 0.94
N SER A 298 -0.22 9.31 1.86
CA SER A 298 -0.51 10.75 1.83
C SER A 298 0.01 11.42 0.56
N GLN A 299 1.14 10.94 0.02
CA GLN A 299 1.71 11.50 -1.21
C GLN A 299 0.92 11.05 -2.44
N SER A 300 0.56 9.76 -2.52
CA SER A 300 -0.28 9.26 -3.62
C SER A 300 -1.64 9.96 -3.65
N ARG A 301 -2.34 10.04 -2.51
CA ARG A 301 -3.66 10.70 -2.41
C ARG A 301 -3.60 12.21 -2.56
N LEU A 302 -2.51 12.87 -2.16
CA LEU A 302 -2.31 14.29 -2.45
C LEU A 302 -2.31 14.53 -3.96
N TRP A 303 -1.55 13.73 -4.71
CA TRP A 303 -1.47 13.88 -6.17
C TRP A 303 -2.73 13.42 -6.88
N GLU A 304 -3.25 12.24 -6.54
CA GLU A 304 -4.45 11.67 -7.17
C GLU A 304 -5.66 12.58 -6.95
N ASN A 305 -5.96 12.88 -5.70
CA ASN A 305 -7.23 13.49 -5.34
C ASN A 305 -7.13 15.01 -5.24
N LEU A 306 -6.28 15.49 -4.31
CA LEU A 306 -6.20 16.93 -4.02
C LEU A 306 -5.71 17.73 -5.21
N VAL A 307 -4.88 17.12 -6.07
CA VAL A 307 -4.42 17.70 -7.34
C VAL A 307 -5.24 17.14 -8.52
N GLY A 308 -5.18 15.84 -8.79
CA GLY A 308 -5.68 15.21 -10.02
C GLY A 308 -7.21 15.22 -10.19
N LEU A 309 -7.97 15.29 -9.11
CA LEU A 309 -9.43 15.44 -9.16
C LEU A 309 -9.90 16.88 -8.96
N SER A 310 -8.98 17.82 -8.74
CA SER A 310 -9.29 19.23 -8.52
C SER A 310 -9.75 19.97 -9.77
N LYS A 311 -10.56 21.00 -9.58
CA LYS A 311 -11.02 21.85 -10.68
C LYS A 311 -9.88 22.56 -11.44
N PRO A 312 -8.87 23.16 -10.77
CA PRO A 312 -7.75 23.80 -11.47
C PRO A 312 -6.94 22.83 -12.34
N PHE A 313 -6.80 21.58 -11.91
CA PHE A 313 -6.15 20.54 -12.72
C PHE A 313 -6.94 20.31 -14.02
N TRP A 314 -8.25 20.12 -13.92
CA TRP A 314 -9.08 19.90 -15.11
C TRP A 314 -9.28 21.14 -15.98
N GLU A 315 -9.22 22.36 -15.43
CA GLU A 315 -9.16 23.59 -16.22
C GLU A 315 -7.97 23.59 -17.20
N TYR A 316 -6.84 22.99 -16.80
CA TYR A 316 -5.65 22.87 -17.62
C TYR A 316 -5.66 21.62 -18.53
N TYR A 317 -6.03 20.45 -18.01
CA TYR A 317 -5.92 19.18 -18.73
C TYR A 317 -7.14 18.84 -19.60
N PHE A 318 -8.35 19.28 -19.24
CA PHE A 318 -9.55 18.91 -19.98
C PHE A 318 -9.53 19.38 -21.45
N PRO A 319 -9.09 20.61 -21.80
CA PRO A 319 -8.96 21.01 -23.21
C PRO A 319 -7.98 20.13 -24.02
N LYS A 320 -6.91 19.64 -23.36
CA LYS A 320 -5.96 18.70 -23.98
C LYS A 320 -6.64 17.34 -24.18
N LEU A 321 -7.33 16.84 -23.16
CA LEU A 321 -8.07 15.59 -23.22
C LEU A 321 -9.16 15.59 -24.29
N GLN A 322 -9.86 16.72 -24.50
CA GLN A 322 -10.80 16.91 -25.61
C GLN A 322 -10.14 16.79 -26.98
N THR A 323 -8.87 17.18 -27.11
CA THR A 323 -8.11 17.03 -28.36
C THR A 323 -7.75 15.56 -28.62
N VAL A 324 -7.49 14.80 -27.56
CA VAL A 324 -7.19 13.36 -27.63
C VAL A 324 -8.44 12.53 -27.96
N PHE A 325 -9.57 12.87 -27.33
CA PHE A 325 -10.87 12.18 -27.46
C PHE A 325 -11.99 13.12 -27.95
N PRO A 326 -11.91 13.68 -29.17
CA PRO A 326 -12.87 14.66 -29.66
C PRO A 326 -14.27 14.07 -29.88
N GLU A 327 -14.36 12.79 -30.23
CA GLU A 327 -15.64 12.09 -30.43
C GLU A 327 -16.42 11.95 -29.12
N ASN A 328 -15.73 11.73 -28.01
CA ASN A 328 -16.34 11.56 -26.69
C ASN A 328 -16.60 12.91 -25.99
N LEU A 329 -15.66 13.87 -26.09
CA LEU A 329 -15.58 15.00 -25.16
C LEU A 329 -15.80 16.38 -25.79
N SER A 330 -15.86 16.52 -27.12
CA SER A 330 -15.96 17.86 -27.76
C SER A 330 -17.23 18.65 -27.38
N ALA A 331 -18.34 17.95 -27.13
CA ALA A 331 -19.61 18.53 -26.67
C ALA A 331 -19.76 18.58 -25.14
N VAL A 332 -18.79 18.05 -24.38
CA VAL A 332 -18.82 18.01 -22.92
C VAL A 332 -18.27 19.31 -22.36
N ALA A 333 -19.03 19.94 -21.46
CA ALA A 333 -18.55 21.11 -20.72
C ALA A 333 -17.61 20.68 -19.59
N LEU A 334 -16.59 21.50 -19.30
CA LEU A 334 -15.65 21.24 -18.20
C LEU A 334 -16.35 20.98 -16.86
N GLU A 335 -17.39 21.75 -16.54
CA GLU A 335 -18.12 21.60 -15.28
C GLU A 335 -18.85 20.26 -15.17
N ASP A 336 -19.33 19.72 -16.29
CA ASP A 336 -19.94 18.38 -16.32
C ASP A 336 -18.88 17.29 -16.13
N PHE A 337 -17.73 17.42 -16.80
CA PHE A 337 -16.61 16.50 -16.63
C PHE A 337 -16.07 16.51 -15.19
N TYR A 338 -15.86 17.70 -14.61
CA TYR A 338 -15.40 17.87 -13.23
C TYR A 338 -16.35 17.23 -12.21
N ARG A 339 -17.66 17.32 -12.44
CA ARG A 339 -18.66 16.63 -11.62
C ARG A 339 -18.61 15.12 -11.81
N ALA A 340 -18.41 14.65 -13.04
CA ALA A 340 -18.34 13.23 -13.34
C ALA A 340 -17.17 12.56 -12.60
N VAL A 341 -15.98 13.17 -12.63
CA VAL A 341 -14.79 12.63 -11.95
C VAL A 341 -14.85 12.65 -10.42
N ASN A 342 -15.74 13.48 -9.85
CA ASN A 342 -15.98 13.57 -8.41
C ASN A 342 -17.32 12.91 -8.01
N THR A 343 -17.75 11.89 -8.74
CA THR A 343 -18.99 11.17 -8.40
C THR A 343 -18.79 10.38 -7.13
N ILE A 344 -19.69 10.59 -6.17
CA ILE A 344 -19.74 9.85 -4.90
C ILE A 344 -20.84 8.81 -4.98
N LYS A 345 -20.50 7.54 -4.77
CA LYS A 345 -21.43 6.42 -4.84
C LYS A 345 -20.93 5.25 -4.00
N PRO A 346 -21.65 4.86 -2.93
CA PRO A 346 -21.33 3.64 -2.20
C PRO A 346 -21.31 2.42 -3.12
N GLY A 347 -20.22 1.67 -3.04
CA GLY A 347 -19.99 0.43 -3.78
C GLY A 347 -19.35 -0.62 -2.87
N PHE A 348 -19.31 -1.86 -3.32
CA PHE A 348 -18.79 -2.96 -2.51
C PHE A 348 -17.26 -3.08 -2.53
N ILE A 349 -16.62 -2.51 -3.56
CA ILE A 349 -15.21 -2.72 -3.86
C ILE A 349 -14.40 -1.52 -3.37
N ARG A 350 -13.59 -1.73 -2.33
CA ARG A 350 -12.76 -0.68 -1.70
C ARG A 350 -11.85 0.04 -2.70
N VAL A 351 -11.19 -0.72 -3.58
CA VAL A 351 -10.20 -0.15 -4.52
C VAL A 351 -10.84 0.72 -5.62
N ASP A 352 -12.15 0.61 -5.81
CA ASP A 352 -12.90 1.41 -6.77
C ASP A 352 -13.79 2.47 -6.06
N ALA A 353 -13.65 2.62 -4.74
CA ALA A 353 -14.47 3.54 -3.93
C ALA A 353 -14.03 5.00 -4.11
N ASP A 354 -14.98 5.91 -4.05
CA ASP A 354 -14.76 7.35 -4.15
C ASP A 354 -14.12 7.95 -2.88
N GLU A 355 -13.68 9.21 -2.95
CA GLU A 355 -13.00 9.91 -1.86
C GLU A 355 -13.76 9.94 -0.53
N MET A 356 -15.10 9.94 -0.56
CA MET A 356 -15.92 10.03 0.64
C MET A 356 -16.22 8.64 1.23
N THR A 357 -16.33 7.61 0.39
CA THR A 357 -16.69 6.26 0.82
C THR A 357 -15.48 5.35 1.09
N TYR A 358 -14.32 5.62 0.48
CA TYR A 358 -13.09 4.82 0.64
C TYR A 358 -12.70 4.62 2.11
N ASN A 359 -12.67 5.69 2.90
CA ASN A 359 -12.26 5.61 4.31
C ASN A 359 -13.22 4.75 5.14
N LEU A 360 -14.51 4.67 4.79
CA LEU A 360 -15.45 3.80 5.49
C LEU A 360 -15.12 2.32 5.28
N HIS A 361 -14.60 1.95 4.11
CA HIS A 361 -14.11 0.60 3.86
C HIS A 361 -12.86 0.26 4.67
N ILE A 362 -11.99 1.24 4.95
CA ILE A 362 -10.82 1.05 5.81
C ILE A 362 -11.27 0.88 7.26
N MET A 363 -12.17 1.75 7.73
CA MET A 363 -12.70 1.73 9.09
C MET A 363 -13.33 0.39 9.46
N LEU A 364 -14.18 -0.17 8.60
CA LEU A 364 -14.80 -1.47 8.90
C LEU A 364 -13.78 -2.61 8.96
N ARG A 365 -12.74 -2.59 8.13
CA ARG A 365 -11.67 -3.60 8.15
C ARG A 365 -10.88 -3.51 9.43
N PHE A 366 -10.45 -2.30 9.78
CA PHE A 366 -9.75 -2.03 11.03
C PHE A 366 -10.53 -2.52 12.26
N GLU A 367 -11.84 -2.21 12.33
CA GLU A 367 -12.68 -2.68 13.44
C GLU A 367 -12.81 -4.21 13.48
N ILE A 368 -12.97 -4.87 12.32
CA ILE A 368 -13.04 -6.33 12.24
C ILE A 368 -11.70 -6.96 12.65
N GLU A 369 -10.58 -6.39 12.21
CA GLU A 369 -9.26 -6.89 12.59
C GLU A 369 -8.99 -6.75 14.09
N GLN A 370 -9.46 -5.67 14.73
CA GLN A 370 -9.42 -5.54 16.18
C GLN A 370 -10.26 -6.61 16.87
N LEU A 371 -11.47 -6.91 16.37
CA LEU A 371 -12.32 -7.99 16.90
C LEU A 371 -11.63 -9.36 16.77
N ILE A 372 -10.89 -9.59 15.68
CA ILE A 372 -10.11 -10.81 15.48
C ILE A 372 -8.94 -10.88 16.47
N ILE A 373 -8.08 -9.87 16.48
CA ILE A 373 -6.77 -9.92 17.15
C ILE A 373 -6.85 -9.61 18.64
N ASN A 374 -7.76 -8.73 19.07
CA ASN A 374 -7.89 -8.35 20.47
C ASN A 374 -8.98 -9.16 21.18
N GLU A 375 -10.07 -9.52 20.49
CA GLU A 375 -11.25 -10.14 21.11
C GLU A 375 -11.45 -11.62 20.75
N GLY A 376 -10.75 -12.13 19.73
CA GLY A 376 -10.81 -13.54 19.33
C GLY A 376 -12.14 -13.95 18.71
N VAL A 377 -12.72 -13.10 17.86
CA VAL A 377 -13.95 -13.45 17.13
C VAL A 377 -13.74 -14.69 16.26
N ASP A 378 -14.76 -15.55 16.19
CA ASP A 378 -14.73 -16.75 15.37
C ASP A 378 -14.70 -16.39 13.87
N VAL A 379 -13.78 -17.01 13.12
CA VAL A 379 -13.63 -16.83 11.68
C VAL A 379 -14.94 -17.15 10.94
N ALA A 380 -15.70 -18.13 11.42
CA ALA A 380 -17.00 -18.48 10.84
C ALA A 380 -18.04 -17.35 10.93
N SER A 381 -17.85 -16.36 11.82
CA SER A 381 -18.76 -15.22 11.98
C SER A 381 -18.39 -14.03 11.09
N LEU A 382 -17.22 -14.04 10.44
CA LEU A 382 -16.71 -12.89 9.67
C LEU A 382 -17.61 -12.47 8.50
N PRO A 383 -18.22 -13.38 7.71
CA PRO A 383 -19.12 -12.97 6.63
C PRO A 383 -20.29 -12.10 7.11
N GLU A 384 -20.98 -12.52 8.18
CA GLU A 384 -22.11 -11.77 8.71
C GLU A 384 -21.66 -10.45 9.35
N LEU A 385 -20.55 -10.46 10.11
CA LEU A 385 -19.98 -9.26 10.70
C LEU A 385 -19.58 -8.23 9.63
N TRP A 386 -19.00 -8.69 8.52
CA TRP A 386 -18.66 -7.84 7.38
C TRP A 386 -19.92 -7.21 6.77
N ASN A 387 -20.94 -8.02 6.53
CA ASN A 387 -22.19 -7.58 5.93
C ASN A 387 -22.90 -6.53 6.79
N ASP A 388 -22.94 -6.75 8.11
CA ASP A 388 -23.52 -5.80 9.07
C ASP A 388 -22.75 -4.47 9.08
N LYS A 389 -21.41 -4.50 9.05
CA LYS A 389 -20.58 -3.29 9.00
C LYS A 389 -20.71 -2.53 7.68
N MET A 390 -20.78 -3.23 6.55
CA MET A 390 -21.04 -2.63 5.24
C MET A 390 -22.40 -1.92 5.22
N GLU A 391 -23.44 -2.55 5.76
CA GLU A 391 -24.78 -1.95 5.86
C GLU A 391 -24.80 -0.74 6.80
N GLU A 392 -24.15 -0.83 7.96
CA GLU A 392 -24.05 0.27 8.92
C GLU A 392 -23.36 1.50 8.30
N TYR A 393 -22.26 1.30 7.57
CA TYR A 393 -21.37 2.41 7.17
C TYR A 393 -21.72 2.96 5.79
N LEU A 394 -22.00 2.07 4.84
CA LEU A 394 -22.21 2.41 3.43
C LEU A 394 -23.68 2.33 3.01
N GLY A 395 -24.56 1.78 3.86
CA GLY A 395 -25.98 1.59 3.54
C GLY A 395 -26.24 0.53 2.48
N ILE A 396 -25.27 -0.35 2.22
CA ILE A 396 -25.35 -1.44 1.25
C ILE A 396 -24.88 -2.74 1.90
N ARG A 397 -25.51 -3.86 1.53
CA ARG A 397 -25.19 -5.18 2.06
C ARG A 397 -24.76 -6.11 0.91
N PRO A 398 -23.58 -6.75 0.98
CA PRO A 398 -23.21 -7.77 0.02
C PRO A 398 -24.23 -8.92 0.00
N GLU A 399 -24.56 -9.43 -1.18
CA GLU A 399 -25.43 -10.62 -1.33
C GLU A 399 -24.64 -11.94 -1.24
N THR A 400 -23.31 -11.84 -1.36
CA THR A 400 -22.34 -12.93 -1.50
C THR A 400 -21.01 -12.55 -0.82
N ASP A 401 -20.17 -13.54 -0.53
CA ASP A 401 -18.84 -13.41 0.06
C ASP A 401 -17.71 -13.33 -1.01
N THR A 402 -18.05 -12.87 -2.23
CA THR A 402 -17.15 -12.76 -3.42
C THR A 402 -16.26 -11.50 -3.42
#